data_AF-A0A2J5PSP7-F1
#
_entry.id   AF-A0A2J5PSP7-F1
#
_cell.length_a   1.000
_cell.length_b   1.000
_cell.length_c   1.000
_cell.angle_alpha   90.00
_cell.angle_beta   90.00
_cell.angle_gamma   90.00
#
_symmetry.space_group_name_H-M   'P 1'
#
loop_
_entity.id
_entity.type
_entity.pdbx_description
1 polymer ?
#
loop_
_entity_poly.entity_id
_entity_poly.type
_entity_poly.pdbx_seq_one_letter_code
_entity_poly.pdbx_strand_id
1 'polypeptide(L)' 'MSDKHHNPQPHQSPVHDDREAKPGLDALAPEDQNWRPTPHPTAPGEEPTAPGSMKAPDTRSEKLDALEKQRKGGED' A
#
# COMPACT_ATOMS: atom_id res chain seq x y z
N MET A 1 -26.26 8.18 5.15
CA MET A 1 -24.81 8.41 5.03
C MET A 1 -24.20 7.71 6.22
N SER A 2 -23.46 6.62 6.03
CA SER A 2 -22.86 5.89 7.16
C SER A 2 -21.59 6.63 7.57
N ASP A 3 -21.66 7.30 8.71
CA ASP A 3 -20.49 7.79 9.43
C ASP A 3 -19.69 6.57 9.88
N LYS A 4 -18.77 6.10 9.04
CA LYS A 4 -17.67 5.23 9.48
C LYS A 4 -16.84 6.08 10.44
N HIS A 5 -17.14 5.96 11.72
CA HIS A 5 -16.29 6.43 12.81
C HIS A 5 -14.91 5.81 12.61
N HIS A 6 -13.99 6.56 12.03
CA HIS A 6 -12.58 6.28 12.14
C HIS A 6 -12.27 6.48 13.61
N ASN A 7 -12.21 5.40 14.39
CA ASN A 7 -11.59 5.46 15.70
C ASN A 7 -10.13 5.83 15.43
N PRO A 8 -9.65 7.03 15.78
CA PRO A 8 -8.26 7.35 15.55
C PRO A 8 -7.48 6.54 16.59
N GLN A 9 -7.04 5.33 16.23
CA GLN A 9 -5.92 4.74 16.96
C GLN A 9 -4.74 5.68 16.72
N PRO A 10 -4.22 6.36 17.76
CA PRO A 10 -3.09 7.25 17.56
C PRO A 10 -1.86 6.38 17.30
N HIS A 11 -1.56 6.11 16.03
CA HIS A 11 -0.28 5.50 15.65
C HIS A 11 0.84 6.45 16.06
N GLN A 12 1.82 5.95 16.81
CA GLN A 12 3.06 6.67 17.11
C GLN A 12 4.17 6.17 16.19
N SER A 13 5.17 7.02 15.92
CA SER A 13 6.37 6.60 15.18
C SER A 13 7.08 5.48 15.95
N PRO A 14 7.56 4.42 15.28
CA PRO A 14 8.29 3.34 15.96
C PRO A 14 9.69 3.77 16.46
N VAL A 15 10.21 4.92 16.01
CA VAL A 15 11.56 5.41 16.34
C VAL A 15 11.53 6.90 16.70
N HIS A 16 12.29 7.27 17.74
CA HIS A 16 12.40 8.64 18.30
C HIS A 16 13.84 9.00 18.73
N ASP A 17 14.84 8.21 18.34
CA ASP A 17 16.23 8.34 18.77
C ASP A 17 17.19 8.06 17.60
N ASP A 18 18.51 8.12 17.85
CA ASP A 18 19.59 7.95 16.86
C ASP A 18 19.53 6.65 16.03
N ARG A 19 18.68 5.68 16.38
CA ARG A 19 18.41 4.52 15.52
C ARG A 19 17.82 4.94 14.18
N GLU A 20 17.12 6.08 14.10
CA GLU A 20 16.61 6.62 12.83
C GLU A 20 17.73 6.89 11.81
N ALA A 21 18.96 7.14 12.30
CA ALA A 21 20.15 7.39 11.49
C ALA A 21 21.01 6.13 11.28
N LYS A 22 20.53 4.95 11.69
CA LYS A 22 21.27 3.68 11.60
C LYS A 22 20.51 2.65 10.76
N PRO A 23 21.20 1.74 10.06
CA PRO A 23 20.57 0.60 9.40
C PRO A 23 19.83 -0.32 10.40
N GLY A 24 18.89 -1.14 9.90
CA GLY A 24 18.27 -2.22 10.67
C GLY A 24 17.02 -1.81 11.47
N LEU A 25 16.12 -1.03 10.86
CA LEU A 25 14.81 -0.73 11.46
C LEU A 25 13.74 -1.79 11.19
N ASP A 26 14.05 -2.77 10.34
CA ASP A 26 13.19 -3.88 9.96
C ASP A 26 11.78 -3.43 9.52
N ALA A 27 10.72 -4.05 10.04
CA ALA A 27 9.35 -3.74 9.65
C ALA A 27 8.88 -2.42 10.28
N LEU A 28 8.54 -1.44 9.43
CA LEU A 28 8.04 -0.11 9.82
C LEU A 28 6.55 0.09 9.60
N ALA A 29 5.90 -0.83 8.89
CA ALA A 29 4.51 -0.69 8.52
C ALA A 29 3.60 -0.98 9.72
N PRO A 30 2.47 -0.27 9.88
CA PRO A 30 1.47 -0.59 10.89
C PRO A 30 0.99 -2.04 10.81
N GLU A 31 0.74 -2.66 11.97
CA GLU A 31 0.30 -4.06 12.10
C GLU A 31 -1.10 -4.32 11.50
N ASP A 32 -1.94 -3.29 11.47
CA ASP A 32 -3.33 -3.34 11.00
C ASP A 32 -3.47 -3.43 9.47
N GLN A 33 -2.36 -3.32 8.73
CA GLN A 33 -2.32 -3.35 7.27
C GLN A 33 -3.15 -2.28 6.56
N ASN A 34 -3.66 -1.26 7.28
CA ASN A 34 -4.49 -0.19 6.70
C ASN A 34 -3.74 0.71 5.70
N TRP A 35 -2.42 0.57 5.63
CA TRP A 35 -1.55 1.22 4.67
C TRP A 35 -1.61 0.58 3.27
N ARG A 36 -2.15 -0.64 3.14
CA ARG A 36 -2.28 -1.36 1.87
C ARG A 36 -3.65 -1.13 1.24
N PRO A 37 -3.74 -0.54 0.04
CA PRO A 37 -5.00 -0.53 -0.71
C PRO A 37 -5.33 -1.92 -1.22
N THR A 38 -6.62 -2.20 -1.38
CA THR A 38 -7.09 -3.50 -1.87
C THR A 38 -7.01 -3.57 -3.40
N PRO A 39 -6.75 -4.75 -4.00
CA PRO A 39 -6.62 -4.92 -5.45
C PRO A 39 -7.99 -5.04 -6.15
N HIS A 40 -8.94 -4.15 -5.83
CA HIS A 40 -10.25 -4.10 -6.48
C HIS A 40 -10.70 -2.65 -6.74
N PRO A 41 -11.69 -2.43 -7.63
CA PRO A 41 -12.27 -1.12 -7.86
C PRO A 41 -12.85 -0.52 -6.57
N THR A 42 -12.55 0.75 -6.30
CA THR A 42 -13.04 1.50 -5.14
C THR A 42 -13.47 2.90 -5.57
N ALA A 43 -14.31 3.55 -4.76
CA ALA A 43 -14.73 4.91 -5.03
C ALA A 43 -13.57 5.91 -4.82
N PRO A 44 -13.59 7.09 -5.47
CA PRO A 44 -12.60 8.14 -5.20
C PRO A 44 -12.58 8.53 -3.72
N GLY A 45 -11.38 8.49 -3.12
CA GLY A 45 -11.17 8.84 -1.72
C GLY A 45 -11.46 7.74 -0.69
N GLU A 46 -11.92 6.56 -1.14
CA GLU A 46 -12.17 5.42 -0.24
C GLU A 46 -10.87 4.72 0.20
N GLU A 47 -9.88 4.66 -0.69
CA GLU A 47 -8.58 4.06 -0.44
C GLU A 47 -7.45 4.90 -1.06
N PRO A 48 -6.20 4.73 -0.58
CA PRO A 48 -5.03 5.26 -1.28
C PRO A 48 -4.96 4.78 -2.73
N THR A 49 -4.42 5.62 -3.61
CA THR A 49 -4.12 5.20 -4.98
C THR A 49 -2.88 4.30 -5.01
N ALA A 50 -2.81 3.38 -5.98
CA ALA A 50 -1.68 2.48 -6.17
C ALA A 50 -1.37 2.27 -7.66
N PRO A 51 -0.15 1.84 -8.02
CA PRO A 51 0.19 1.36 -9.36
C PRO A 51 -0.84 0.38 -9.90
N GLY A 52 -1.20 0.51 -11.18
CA GLY A 52 -2.26 -0.28 -11.80
C GLY A 52 -2.05 -1.80 -11.73
N SER A 53 -0.79 -2.26 -11.80
CA SER A 53 -0.46 -3.68 -11.63
C SER A 53 -0.72 -4.23 -10.23
N MET A 54 -0.79 -3.38 -9.20
CA MET A 54 -1.18 -3.77 -7.84
C MET A 54 -2.65 -3.47 -7.56
N LYS A 55 -3.20 -2.35 -8.06
CA LYS A 55 -4.60 -1.98 -7.81
C LYS A 55 -5.59 -2.80 -8.64
N ALA A 56 -5.18 -3.27 -9.82
CA ALA A 56 -6.03 -4.03 -10.74
C ALA A 56 -5.20 -5.08 -11.52
N PRO A 57 -4.60 -6.08 -10.83
CA PRO A 57 -3.75 -7.10 -11.46
C PRO A 57 -4.45 -7.93 -12.54
N ASP A 58 -5.79 -8.02 -12.46
CA ASP A 58 -6.61 -8.74 -13.42
C ASP A 58 -6.88 -7.93 -14.71
N THR A 59 -6.59 -6.63 -14.71
CA THR A 59 -6.74 -5.79 -15.92
C THR A 59 -5.54 -5.99 -16.83
N ARG A 60 -5.74 -6.76 -17.91
CA ARG A 60 -4.68 -7.16 -18.83
C ARG A 60 -4.94 -6.71 -20.25
N SER A 61 -3.86 -6.63 -21.02
CA SER A 61 -3.85 -6.44 -22.46
C SER A 61 -2.51 -6.92 -22.98
N GLU A 62 -2.41 -7.24 -24.27
CA GLU A 62 -1.16 -7.69 -24.89
C GLU A 62 0.00 -6.73 -24.60
N LYS A 63 -0.29 -5.41 -24.57
CA LYS A 63 0.72 -4.41 -24.26
C LYS A 63 1.16 -4.44 -22.80
N LEU A 64 0.25 -4.65 -21.86
CA LEU A 64 0.59 -4.75 -20.44
C LEU A 64 1.37 -6.05 -20.14
N ASP A 65 0.97 -7.16 -20.77
CA ASP A 65 1.67 -8.44 -20.64
C ASP A 65 3.09 -8.36 -21.23
N ALA A 66 3.27 -7.63 -22.33
CA ALA A 66 4.60 -7.39 -22.91
C ALA A 66 5.52 -6.55 -22.01
N LEU A 67 4.96 -5.76 -21.10
CA LEU A 67 5.70 -4.94 -20.13
C LEU A 67 6.07 -5.70 -18.84
N GLU A 68 5.57 -6.92 -18.65
CA GLU A 68 5.83 -7.73 -17.46
C GLU A 68 7.33 -7.97 -17.24
N LYS A 69 8.06 -8.26 -18.32
CA LYS A 69 9.51 -8.54 -18.31
C LYS A 69 10.35 -7.37 -17.78
N GLN A 70 9.79 -6.18 -17.75
CA GLN A 70 10.46 -4.95 -17.35
C GLN A 70 9.98 -4.45 -15.98
N ARG A 71 8.91 -5.03 -15.42
CA ARG A 71 8.43 -4.72 -14.08
C ARG A 71 9.49 -5.12 -13.05
N LYS A 72 9.70 -4.28 -12.04
CA LYS A 72 10.54 -4.58 -10.86
C LYS A 72 9.72 -4.28 -9.62
N GLY A 73 9.71 -5.22 -8.68
CA GLY A 73 8.81 -5.16 -7.54
C GLY A 73 7.34 -5.39 -7.93
N GLY A 74 6.56 -5.81 -6.95
CA GLY A 74 5.20 -6.33 -7.12
C GLY A 74 5.05 -7.58 -6.25
N GLU A 75 3.88 -7.76 -5.67
CA GLU A 75 3.55 -9.00 -4.95
C GLU A 75 3.15 -10.05 -5.99
N ASP A 76 3.66 -11.28 -5.85
CA ASP A 76 3.24 -12.46 -6.63
C ASP A 76 1.83 -12.92 -6.20
#